data_AF-A0A955UJK4-F1
#
_entry.id   AF-A0A955UJK4-F1
#
_cell.length_a   1.000
_cell.length_b   1.000
_cell.length_c   1.000
_cell.angle_alpha   90.00
_cell.angle_beta   90.00
_cell.angle_gamma   90.00
#
_symmetry.space_group_name_H-M   'P 1'
#
loop_
_entity.id
_entity.type
_entity.pdbx_description
1 polymer ?
#
loop_
_entity_poly.entity_id
_entity_poly.type
_entity_poly.pdbx_seq_one_letter_code
_entity_poly.pdbx_strand_id
1 'polypeptide(L)'
;MLLVQPLLALVATTAFAAGGGEGHDATMETIWQAVNLALVLGVIVYFGRKPIADFFATRRTAIQTDLGQAAELLAKAEQRNAELQRRLVDLSSEVEDIREAATRRAEQEAERILSDARAAAERIRRDAQAAVDQELRRAQKKLREEAADLAVELAASKLREQVGSSDRERLIDEFITHVEPSAGGPVAGGANR
;
A
#
# COMPACT_ATOMS: atom_id res chain seq x y z
N MET A 1 -34.70 -42.25 -35.16
CA MET A 1 -34.38 -42.66 -36.55
C MET A 1 -34.55 -44.18 -36.75
N LEU A 2 -35.69 -44.75 -36.34
CA LEU A 2 -35.94 -46.21 -36.41
C LEU A 2 -37.29 -46.56 -37.07
N LEU A 3 -38.08 -45.57 -37.49
CA LEU A 3 -39.42 -45.76 -38.04
C LEU A 3 -39.50 -45.68 -39.58
N VAL A 4 -38.40 -45.34 -40.26
CA VAL A 4 -38.37 -45.21 -41.74
C VAL A 4 -37.99 -46.54 -42.42
N GLN A 5 -37.28 -47.43 -41.72
CA GLN A 5 -36.85 -48.73 -42.25
C GLN A 5 -37.98 -49.71 -42.63
N PRO A 6 -39.12 -49.82 -41.93
CA PRO A 6 -40.17 -50.77 -42.35
C PRO A 6 -40.92 -50.30 -43.62
N LEU A 7 -40.96 -48.99 -43.89
CA LEU A 7 -41.63 -48.45 -45.08
C LEU A 7 -40.84 -48.69 -46.37
N LEU A 8 -39.50 -48.66 -46.29
CA LEU A 8 -38.63 -48.91 -47.45
C LEU A 8 -38.58 -50.41 -47.82
N ALA A 9 -38.77 -51.30 -46.84
CA ALA A 9 -38.73 -52.76 -47.05
C ALA A 9 -39.99 -53.31 -47.75
N LEU A 10 -41.14 -52.62 -47.67
CA LEU A 10 -42.38 -53.05 -48.33
C LEU A 10 -42.41 -52.74 -49.84
N VAL A 11 -41.52 -51.85 -50.32
CA VAL A 11 -41.51 -51.39 -51.73
C VAL A 11 -40.61 -52.28 -52.61
N ALA A 12 -39.73 -53.09 -52.03
CA ALA A 12 -38.71 -53.85 -52.78
C ALA A 12 -39.19 -55.20 -53.35
N THR A 13 -40.38 -55.69 -52.99
CA THR A 13 -40.82 -57.06 -53.35
C THR A 13 -41.61 -57.18 -54.66
N THR A 14 -41.91 -56.09 -55.36
CA THR A 14 -42.62 -56.16 -56.67
C THR A 14 -41.89 -55.40 -57.79
N ALA A 15 -40.57 -55.60 -57.87
CA ALA A 15 -39.77 -55.15 -59.01
C ALA A 15 -39.21 -56.36 -59.77
N PHE A 16 -40.09 -57.23 -60.26
CA PHE A 16 -39.73 -58.16 -61.33
C PHE A 16 -40.14 -57.50 -62.65
N ALA A 17 -39.17 -56.86 -63.30
CA ALA A 17 -39.32 -56.33 -64.64
C ALA A 17 -39.39 -57.50 -65.63
N ALA A 18 -40.54 -57.73 -66.24
CA ALA A 18 -40.69 -58.61 -67.39
C ALA A 18 -41.18 -57.78 -68.58
N GLY A 19 -40.29 -57.51 -69.51
CA GLY A 19 -40.64 -56.96 -70.81
C GLY A 19 -41.24 -58.05 -71.71
N GLY A 20 -42.32 -57.71 -72.43
CA GLY A 20 -42.94 -58.54 -73.45
C GLY A 20 -44.37 -58.07 -73.71
N GLY A 21 -44.55 -57.31 -74.81
CA GLY A 21 -45.84 -56.69 -75.13
C GLY A 21 -46.84 -57.64 -75.79
N GLU A 22 -48.13 -57.32 -75.64
CA GLU A 22 -49.17 -57.46 -76.67
C GLU A 22 -50.39 -56.62 -76.25
N GLY A 23 -51.00 -55.94 -77.21
CA GLY A 23 -51.92 -54.82 -76.99
C GLY A 23 -53.29 -55.21 -76.45
N HIS A 24 -53.47 -55.20 -75.13
CA HIS A 24 -54.66 -54.69 -74.45
C HIS A 24 -54.52 -54.52 -72.92
N ASP A 25 -53.39 -54.94 -72.32
CA ASP A 25 -53.19 -54.89 -70.85
C ASP A 25 -52.15 -53.87 -70.35
N ALA A 26 -51.41 -53.19 -71.23
CA ALA A 26 -50.41 -52.18 -70.83
C ALA A 26 -51.02 -50.94 -70.15
N THR A 27 -52.28 -50.60 -70.48
CA THR A 27 -53.00 -49.50 -69.84
C THR A 27 -53.43 -49.86 -68.43
N MET A 28 -53.79 -51.12 -68.16
CA MET A 28 -54.22 -51.55 -66.83
C MET A 28 -53.04 -51.66 -65.87
N GLU A 29 -51.89 -52.14 -66.35
CA GLU A 29 -50.66 -52.20 -65.55
C GLU A 29 -50.14 -50.79 -65.20
N THR A 30 -50.15 -49.86 -66.15
CA THR A 30 -49.75 -48.46 -65.90
C THR A 30 -50.73 -47.72 -64.98
N ILE A 31 -52.05 -47.99 -65.07
CA ILE A 31 -53.05 -47.47 -64.13
C ILE A 31 -52.78 -48.00 -62.72
N TRP A 32 -52.49 -49.29 -62.56
CA TRP A 32 -52.18 -49.88 -61.26
C TRP A 32 -50.89 -49.31 -60.66
N GLN A 33 -49.84 -49.16 -61.46
CA GLN A 33 -48.59 -48.50 -61.06
C GLN A 33 -48.82 -47.03 -60.66
N ALA A 34 -49.68 -46.30 -61.40
CA ALA A 34 -50.03 -44.92 -61.08
C ALA A 34 -50.82 -44.80 -59.76
N VAL A 35 -51.73 -45.74 -59.48
CA VAL A 35 -52.47 -45.82 -58.20
C VAL A 35 -51.52 -46.13 -57.05
N ASN A 36 -50.58 -47.07 -57.23
CA ASN A 36 -49.57 -47.38 -56.21
C ASN A 36 -48.66 -46.17 -55.94
N LEU A 37 -48.19 -45.49 -57.00
CA LEU A 37 -47.42 -44.25 -56.87
C LEU A 37 -48.22 -43.17 -56.13
N ALA A 38 -49.50 -42.98 -56.47
CA ALA A 38 -50.36 -42.00 -55.81
C ALA A 38 -50.59 -42.35 -54.33
N LEU A 39 -50.74 -43.63 -53.99
CA LEU A 39 -50.86 -44.10 -52.60
C LEU A 39 -49.59 -43.79 -51.81
N VAL A 40 -48.41 -44.14 -52.34
CA VAL A 40 -47.12 -43.85 -51.70
C VAL A 40 -46.89 -42.35 -51.57
N LEU A 41 -47.19 -41.56 -52.60
CA LEU A 41 -47.08 -40.10 -52.55
C LEU A 41 -48.02 -39.51 -51.49
N GLY A 42 -49.25 -40.03 -51.39
CA GLY A 42 -50.22 -39.64 -50.39
C GLY A 42 -49.74 -39.90 -48.96
N VAL A 43 -49.17 -41.09 -48.70
CA VAL A 43 -48.58 -41.44 -47.40
C VAL A 43 -47.39 -40.53 -47.08
N ILE A 44 -46.50 -40.29 -48.03
CA ILE A 44 -45.33 -39.41 -47.85
C ILE A 44 -45.76 -37.96 -47.58
N VAL A 45 -46.76 -37.43 -48.29
CA VAL A 45 -47.25 -36.08 -48.06
C VAL A 45 -47.97 -35.99 -46.72
N TYR A 46 -48.79 -36.97 -46.36
CA TYR A 46 -49.52 -36.97 -45.09
C TYR A 46 -48.57 -37.10 -43.88
N PHE A 47 -47.63 -38.04 -43.90
CA PHE A 47 -46.69 -38.26 -42.78
C PHE A 47 -45.48 -37.32 -42.83
N GLY A 48 -45.01 -36.91 -44.00
CA GLY A 48 -43.78 -36.14 -44.19
C GLY A 48 -43.96 -34.63 -44.02
N ARG A 49 -45.16 -34.08 -44.20
CA ARG A 49 -45.44 -32.65 -44.05
C ARG A 49 -45.00 -32.07 -42.70
N LYS A 50 -45.32 -32.78 -41.62
CA LYS A 50 -45.02 -32.36 -40.25
C LYS A 50 -43.51 -32.41 -39.92
N PRO A 51 -42.80 -33.56 -40.05
CA PRO A 51 -41.38 -33.63 -39.72
C PRO A 51 -40.49 -32.77 -40.62
N ILE A 52 -40.86 -32.57 -41.89
CA ILE A 52 -40.09 -31.69 -42.80
C ILE A 52 -40.26 -30.22 -42.38
N ALA A 53 -41.49 -29.78 -42.09
CA ALA A 53 -41.74 -28.42 -41.62
C ALA A 53 -41.06 -28.15 -40.27
N ASP A 54 -41.16 -29.09 -39.33
CA ASP A 54 -40.54 -29.00 -38.00
C ASP A 54 -39.01 -28.94 -38.09
N PHE A 55 -38.39 -29.67 -39.02
CA PHE A 55 -36.94 -29.61 -39.23
C PHE A 55 -36.49 -28.22 -39.72
N PHE A 56 -37.14 -27.65 -40.72
CA PHE A 56 -36.81 -26.30 -41.21
C PHE A 56 -37.14 -25.21 -40.18
N ALA A 57 -38.22 -25.35 -39.42
CA ALA A 57 -38.56 -24.44 -38.33
C ALA A 57 -37.49 -24.49 -37.24
N THR A 58 -37.10 -25.67 -36.77
CA THR A 58 -36.05 -25.86 -35.77
C THR A 58 -34.72 -25.28 -36.24
N ARG A 59 -34.33 -25.50 -37.50
CA ARG A 59 -33.10 -24.92 -38.08
C ARG A 59 -33.14 -23.40 -38.12
N ARG A 60 -34.27 -22.80 -38.51
CA ARG A 60 -34.44 -21.34 -38.50
C ARG A 60 -34.34 -20.78 -37.09
N THR A 61 -35.03 -21.39 -36.12
CA THR A 61 -34.99 -20.96 -34.72
C THR A 61 -33.59 -21.10 -34.13
N ALA A 62 -32.87 -22.19 -34.45
CA ALA A 62 -31.49 -22.38 -33.99
C ALA A 62 -30.58 -21.27 -34.53
N ILE A 63 -30.64 -20.98 -35.83
CA ILE A 63 -29.84 -19.90 -36.44
C ILE A 63 -30.19 -18.54 -35.85
N GLN A 64 -31.48 -18.23 -35.65
CA GLN A 64 -31.90 -16.98 -35.00
C GLN A 64 -31.38 -16.89 -33.56
N THR A 65 -31.41 -18.01 -32.82
CA THR A 65 -30.91 -18.06 -31.45
C THR A 65 -29.40 -17.86 -31.43
N ASP A 66 -28.65 -18.54 -32.30
CA ASP A 66 -27.19 -18.42 -32.39
C ASP A 66 -26.78 -16.99 -32.77
N LEU A 67 -27.47 -16.37 -33.73
CA LEU A 67 -27.24 -14.97 -34.11
C LEU A 67 -27.57 -14.00 -32.96
N GLY A 68 -28.66 -14.24 -32.23
CA GLY A 68 -29.03 -13.46 -31.06
C GLY A 68 -27.99 -13.56 -29.94
N GLN A 69 -27.53 -14.77 -29.64
CA GLN A 69 -26.48 -15.02 -28.66
C GLN A 69 -25.15 -14.38 -29.09
N ALA A 70 -24.76 -14.50 -30.36
CA ALA A 70 -23.55 -13.87 -30.88
C ALA A 70 -23.61 -12.34 -30.77
N ALA A 71 -24.76 -11.73 -31.11
CA ALA A 71 -24.96 -10.29 -30.96
C ALA A 71 -24.90 -9.84 -29.49
N GLU A 72 -25.51 -10.62 -28.57
CA GLU A 72 -25.46 -10.34 -27.14
C GLU A 72 -24.03 -10.46 -26.59
N LEU A 73 -23.29 -11.48 -27.00
CA LEU A 73 -21.89 -11.67 -26.61
C LEU A 73 -21.01 -10.53 -27.13
N LEU A 74 -21.22 -10.08 -28.36
CA LEU A 74 -20.50 -8.94 -28.94
C LEU A 74 -20.79 -7.66 -28.15
N ALA A 75 -22.07 -7.36 -27.89
CA ALA A 75 -22.48 -6.19 -27.12
C ALA A 75 -21.89 -6.21 -25.69
N LYS A 76 -21.88 -7.38 -25.03
CA LYS A 76 -21.23 -7.55 -23.72
C LYS A 76 -19.73 -7.35 -23.80
N ALA A 77 -19.06 -7.87 -24.82
CA ALA A 77 -17.62 -7.72 -25.01
C ALA A 77 -17.25 -6.24 -25.25
N GLU A 78 -18.01 -5.53 -26.08
CA GLU A 78 -17.85 -4.09 -26.33
C GLU A 78 -18.07 -3.27 -25.06
N GLN A 79 -19.13 -3.56 -24.30
CA GLN A 79 -19.41 -2.89 -23.03
C GLN A 79 -18.26 -3.11 -22.03
N ARG A 80 -17.76 -4.34 -21.91
CA ARG A 80 -16.62 -4.66 -21.04
C ARG A 80 -15.35 -3.97 -21.50
N ASN A 81 -15.10 -3.90 -22.81
CA ASN A 81 -13.94 -3.20 -23.36
C ASN A 81 -14.00 -1.70 -23.04
N ALA A 82 -15.16 -1.07 -23.25
CA ALA A 82 -15.38 0.33 -22.91
C ALA A 82 -15.21 0.60 -21.40
N GLU A 83 -15.71 -0.30 -20.55
CA GLU A 83 -15.53 -0.22 -19.09
C GLU A 83 -14.04 -0.32 -18.71
N LEU A 84 -13.29 -1.25 -19.31
CA LEU A 84 -11.85 -1.40 -19.08
C LEU A 84 -11.05 -0.19 -19.57
N GLN A 85 -11.37 0.34 -20.75
CA GLN A 85 -10.72 1.56 -21.26
C GLN A 85 -10.94 2.74 -20.33
N ARG A 86 -12.16 2.94 -19.83
CA ARG A 86 -12.46 3.99 -18.83
C ARG A 86 -11.63 3.78 -17.57
N ARG A 87 -11.63 2.57 -17.01
CA ARG A 87 -10.82 2.24 -15.84
C ARG A 87 -9.32 2.47 -16.06
N LEU A 88 -8.80 2.20 -17.24
CA LEU A 88 -7.39 2.48 -17.56
C LEU A 88 -7.08 3.97 -17.59
N VAL A 89 -7.99 4.79 -18.14
CA VAL A 89 -7.85 6.25 -18.13
C VAL A 89 -7.94 6.77 -16.70
N ASP A 90 -8.93 6.34 -15.93
CA ASP A 90 -9.10 6.74 -14.53
C ASP A 90 -7.86 6.34 -13.69
N LEU A 91 -7.35 5.12 -13.88
CA LEU A 91 -6.15 4.65 -13.21
C LEU A 91 -4.90 5.46 -13.61
N SER A 92 -4.79 5.85 -14.88
CA SER A 92 -3.67 6.71 -15.31
C SER A 92 -3.71 8.08 -14.64
N SER A 93 -4.89 8.66 -14.47
CA SER A 93 -5.07 9.90 -13.71
C SER A 93 -4.72 9.72 -12.24
N GLU A 94 -5.23 8.65 -11.60
CA GLU A 94 -4.96 8.36 -10.19
C GLU A 94 -3.46 8.12 -9.93
N VAL A 95 -2.76 7.46 -10.85
CA VAL A 95 -1.31 7.27 -10.76
C VAL A 95 -0.56 8.61 -10.81
N GLU A 96 -0.95 9.52 -11.70
CA GLU A 96 -0.34 10.84 -11.76
C GLU A 96 -0.64 11.66 -10.49
N ASP A 97 -1.89 11.62 -9.98
CA ASP A 97 -2.26 12.26 -8.71
C ASP A 97 -1.43 11.72 -7.53
N ILE A 98 -1.23 10.40 -7.47
CA ILE A 98 -0.39 9.75 -6.46
C ILE A 98 1.06 10.19 -6.60
N ARG A 99 1.60 10.25 -7.83
CA ARG A 99 2.97 10.70 -8.08
C ARG A 99 3.17 12.14 -7.64
N GLU A 100 2.27 13.03 -8.03
CA GLU A 100 2.35 14.43 -7.62
C GLU A 100 2.24 14.58 -6.10
N ALA A 101 1.30 13.87 -5.46
CA ALA A 101 1.14 13.89 -4.02
C ALA A 101 2.40 13.36 -3.30
N ALA A 102 3.01 12.31 -3.83
CA ALA A 102 4.26 11.75 -3.30
C ALA A 102 5.42 12.74 -3.44
N THR A 103 5.58 13.39 -4.59
CA THR A 103 6.61 14.42 -4.81
C THR A 103 6.42 15.60 -3.87
N ARG A 104 5.19 16.15 -3.75
CA ARG A 104 4.90 17.25 -2.82
C ARG A 104 5.21 16.88 -1.37
N ARG A 105 4.85 15.66 -0.95
CA ARG A 105 5.18 15.17 0.40
C ARG A 105 6.68 14.99 0.60
N ALA A 106 7.40 14.48 -0.40
CA ALA A 106 8.84 14.31 -0.34
C ALA A 106 9.55 15.67 -0.22
N GLU A 107 9.12 16.68 -0.97
CA GLU A 107 9.66 18.04 -0.88
C GLU A 107 9.41 18.67 0.49
N GLN A 108 8.17 18.58 1.00
CA GLN A 108 7.82 19.08 2.33
C GLN A 108 8.62 18.40 3.44
N GLU A 109 8.77 17.08 3.37
CA GLU A 109 9.54 16.33 4.35
C GLU A 109 11.04 16.64 4.25
N ALA A 110 11.57 16.79 3.04
CA ALA A 110 12.96 17.21 2.83
C ALA A 110 13.22 18.60 3.43
N GLU A 111 12.32 19.56 3.21
CA GLU A 111 12.43 20.90 3.79
C GLU A 111 12.35 20.85 5.32
N ARG A 112 11.45 20.02 5.87
CA ARG A 112 11.31 19.82 7.31
C ARG A 112 12.58 19.22 7.92
N ILE A 113 13.12 18.16 7.32
CA ILE A 113 14.38 17.53 7.75
C ILE A 113 15.53 18.54 7.70
N LEU A 114 15.62 19.35 6.64
CA LEU A 114 16.66 20.38 6.52
C LEU A 114 16.51 21.47 7.59
N SER A 115 15.28 21.91 7.86
CA SER A 115 14.98 22.88 8.92
C SER A 115 15.37 22.33 10.29
N ASP A 116 14.96 21.11 10.61
CA ASP A 116 15.25 20.46 11.88
C ASP A 116 16.75 20.21 12.06
N ALA A 117 17.44 19.79 11.00
CA ALA A 117 18.89 19.63 11.00
C ALA A 117 19.63 20.95 11.26
N ARG A 118 19.19 22.05 10.64
CA ARG A 118 19.74 23.40 10.90
C ARG A 118 19.48 23.85 12.34
N ALA A 119 18.27 23.65 12.85
CA ALA A 119 17.93 23.99 14.23
C ALA A 119 18.75 23.16 15.24
N ALA A 120 18.95 21.87 14.97
CA ALA A 120 19.79 20.99 15.78
C ALA A 120 21.26 21.43 15.73
N ALA A 121 21.80 21.77 14.56
CA ALA A 121 23.16 22.27 14.42
C ALA A 121 23.39 23.56 15.21
N GLU A 122 22.45 24.51 15.13
CA GLU A 122 22.52 25.76 15.90
C GLU A 122 22.37 25.53 17.41
N ARG A 123 21.57 24.55 17.83
CA ARG A 123 21.50 24.14 19.23
C ARG A 123 22.84 23.56 19.70
N ILE A 124 23.44 22.65 18.93
CA ILE A 124 24.75 22.05 19.25
C ILE A 124 25.83 23.14 19.35
N ARG A 125 25.86 24.11 18.42
CA ARG A 125 26.83 25.22 18.49
C ARG A 125 26.65 26.06 19.75
N ARG A 126 25.41 26.41 20.11
CA ARG A 126 25.12 27.17 21.33
C ARG A 126 25.50 26.39 22.59
N ASP A 127 25.16 25.12 22.66
CA ASP A 127 25.50 24.26 23.80
C ASP A 127 27.03 24.10 23.93
N ALA A 128 27.75 23.94 22.82
CA ALA A 128 29.21 23.87 22.80
C ALA A 128 29.85 25.19 23.25
N GLN A 129 29.35 26.35 22.80
CA GLN A 129 29.83 27.66 23.26
C GLN A 129 29.60 27.84 24.75
N ALA A 130 28.41 27.51 25.25
CA ALA A 130 28.09 27.59 26.67
C ALA A 130 29.00 26.67 27.52
N ALA A 131 29.28 25.46 27.02
CA ALA A 131 30.20 24.52 27.67
C ALA A 131 31.64 25.05 27.69
N VAL A 132 32.13 25.60 26.58
CA VAL A 132 33.46 26.23 26.51
C VAL A 132 33.58 27.37 27.50
N ASP A 133 32.59 28.27 27.56
CA ASP A 133 32.59 29.39 28.49
C ASP A 133 32.58 28.91 29.96
N GLN A 134 31.83 27.84 30.25
CA GLN A 134 31.80 27.25 31.58
C GLN A 134 33.14 26.63 31.96
N GLU A 135 33.78 25.89 31.06
CA GLU A 135 35.11 25.30 31.27
C GLU A 135 36.18 26.38 31.41
N LEU A 136 36.10 27.46 30.63
CA LEU A 136 37.02 28.59 30.76
C LEU A 136 36.91 29.25 32.13
N ARG A 137 35.68 29.47 32.62
CA ARG A 137 35.45 30.01 33.98
C ARG A 137 35.98 29.06 35.06
N ARG A 138 35.78 27.75 34.90
CA ARG A 138 36.32 26.72 35.82
C ARG A 138 37.85 26.74 35.83
N ALA A 139 38.49 26.77 34.67
CA ALA A 139 39.94 26.82 34.53
C ALA A 139 40.51 28.10 35.16
N GLN A 140 39.90 29.26 34.92
CA GLN A 140 40.32 30.53 35.53
C GLN A 140 40.19 30.50 37.06
N LYS A 141 39.09 29.93 37.59
CA LYS A 141 38.91 29.77 39.03
C LYS A 141 40.00 28.89 39.63
N LYS A 142 40.29 27.75 39.00
CA LYS A 142 41.34 26.83 39.45
C LYS A 142 42.72 27.47 39.42
N LEU A 143 43.07 28.20 38.36
CA LEU A 143 44.34 28.94 38.27
C LEU A 143 44.47 30.02 39.36
N ARG A 144 43.38 30.71 39.70
CA ARG A 144 43.37 31.70 40.80
C ARG A 144 43.57 31.05 42.16
N GLU A 145 42.94 29.89 42.39
CA GLU A 145 43.12 29.11 43.61
C GLU A 145 44.57 28.63 43.74
N GLU A 146 45.13 28.01 42.70
CA GLU A 146 46.54 27.56 42.69
C GLU A 146 47.52 28.74 42.89
N ALA A 147 47.27 29.89 42.26
CA ALA A 147 48.10 31.08 42.45
C ALA A 147 48.01 31.66 43.87
N ALA A 148 46.83 31.62 44.49
CA ALA A 148 46.62 32.06 45.87
C ALA A 148 47.36 31.12 46.84
N ASP A 149 47.27 29.81 46.64
CA ASP A 149 47.97 28.82 47.46
C ASP A 149 49.50 28.99 47.38
N LEU A 150 50.05 29.17 46.17
CA LEU A 150 51.47 29.46 45.95
C LEU A 150 51.91 30.77 46.61
N ALA A 151 51.08 31.82 46.55
CA ALA A 151 51.39 33.10 47.18
C ALA A 151 51.42 32.98 48.71
N VAL A 152 50.47 32.24 49.30
CA VAL A 152 50.43 31.97 50.75
C VAL A 152 51.65 31.14 51.16
N GLU A 153 52.02 30.11 50.39
CA GLU A 153 53.21 29.29 50.66
C GLU A 153 54.50 30.12 50.63
N LEU A 154 54.67 30.97 49.61
CA LEU A 154 55.82 31.84 49.47
C LEU A 154 55.89 32.88 50.60
N ALA A 155 54.75 33.48 50.97
CA ALA A 155 54.66 34.41 52.09
C ALA A 155 55.00 33.72 53.42
N ALA A 156 54.49 32.50 53.66
CA ALA A 156 54.80 31.71 54.84
C ALA A 156 56.29 31.32 54.90
N SER A 157 56.89 30.95 53.76
CA SER A 157 58.32 30.65 53.65
C SER A 157 59.18 31.88 53.97
N LYS A 158 58.90 33.04 53.36
CA LYS A 158 59.60 34.29 53.66
C LYS A 158 59.44 34.72 55.11
N LEU A 159 58.24 34.58 55.69
CA LEU A 159 57.99 34.90 57.09
C LEU A 159 58.81 34.00 58.02
N ARG A 160 58.90 32.69 57.74
CA ARG A 160 59.77 31.78 58.52
C ARG A 160 61.24 32.18 58.47
N GLU A 161 61.73 32.66 57.32
CA GLU A 161 63.13 33.12 57.18
C GLU A 161 63.41 34.42 57.93
N GLN A 162 62.43 35.33 58.03
CA GLN A 162 62.63 36.67 58.61
C GLN A 162 62.27 36.77 60.10
N VAL A 163 61.53 35.82 60.67
CA VAL A 163 61.11 35.88 62.08
C VAL A 163 62.28 35.60 63.05
N GLY A 164 62.75 36.68 63.68
CA GLY A 164 63.73 36.68 64.77
C GLY A 164 63.13 36.51 66.17
N SER A 165 63.98 36.56 67.19
CA SER A 165 63.56 36.47 68.61
C SER A 165 62.75 37.68 69.08
N SER A 166 63.04 38.91 68.64
CA SER A 166 62.27 40.09 69.06
C SER A 166 60.88 40.16 68.45
N ASP A 167 60.67 39.61 67.24
CA ASP A 167 59.34 39.52 66.65
C ASP A 167 58.47 38.50 67.40
N ARG A 168 59.04 37.36 67.83
CA ARG A 168 58.30 36.39 68.66
C ARG A 168 57.82 36.99 69.98
N GLU A 169 58.64 37.82 70.62
CA GLU A 169 58.30 38.48 71.88
C GLU A 169 57.21 39.54 71.68
N ARG A 170 57.30 40.33 70.59
CA ARG A 170 56.25 41.29 70.20
C ARG A 170 54.92 40.61 69.84
N LEU A 171 54.95 39.46 69.15
CA LEU A 171 53.74 38.68 68.85
C LEU A 171 53.08 38.13 70.13
N ILE A 172 53.86 37.73 71.13
CA ILE A 172 53.33 37.28 72.44
C ILE A 172 52.67 38.46 73.17
N ASP A 173 53.32 39.62 73.19
CA ASP A 173 52.81 40.82 73.86
C ASP A 173 51.52 41.33 73.19
N GLU A 174 51.46 41.31 71.85
CA GLU A 174 50.26 41.65 71.07
C GLU A 174 49.13 40.64 71.26
N PHE A 175 49.44 39.33 71.35
CA PHE A 175 48.45 38.29 71.64
C PHE A 175 47.86 38.44 73.04
N ILE A 176 48.69 38.71 74.06
CA ILE A 176 48.23 38.97 75.43
C ILE A 176 47.32 40.22 75.44
N THR A 177 47.74 41.29 74.78
CA THR A 177 46.97 42.55 74.69
C THR A 177 45.63 42.39 73.97
N HIS A 178 45.54 41.54 72.94
CA HIS A 178 44.31 41.33 72.16
C HIS A 178 43.40 40.21 72.69
N VAL A 179 43.89 39.33 73.58
CA VAL A 179 43.08 38.30 74.23
C VAL A 179 42.48 38.80 75.56
N GLU A 180 43.09 39.78 76.22
CA GLU A 180 42.52 40.43 77.42
C GLU A 180 41.22 41.24 77.24
N PRO A 181 40.79 41.79 76.07
CA PRO A 181 39.55 42.56 75.99
C PRO A 181 38.27 41.71 75.80
N SER A 182 38.32 40.37 75.91
CA SER A 182 37.12 39.52 75.85
C SER A 182 36.77 38.77 77.15
N ALA A 183 37.55 38.94 78.22
CA ALA A 183 37.24 38.39 79.55
C ALA A 183 36.89 39.50 80.56
N GLY A 184 35.81 40.24 80.31
CA GLY A 184 35.37 41.35 81.16
C GLY A 184 33.89 41.66 81.05
N GLY A 185 33.02 40.66 81.16
CA GLY A 185 31.57 40.85 81.28
C GLY A 185 31.17 41.14 82.74
N PRO A 186 30.40 42.20 83.03
CA PRO A 186 30.10 42.63 84.40
C PRO A 186 29.13 41.67 85.11
N VAL A 187 29.57 41.16 86.26
CA VAL A 187 28.69 40.54 87.25
C VAL A 187 27.96 41.66 88.00
N ALA A 188 26.72 41.96 87.58
CA ALA A 188 25.80 42.82 88.31
C ALA A 188 24.63 41.99 88.83
N GLY A 189 24.63 41.76 90.15
CA GLY A 189 23.50 41.18 90.87
C GLY A 189 22.34 42.18 91.06
N GLY A 190 21.15 41.63 91.32
CA GLY A 190 19.92 42.34 91.66
C GLY A 190 18.71 41.53 91.19
N ALA A 191 18.23 40.55 91.96
CA ALA A 191 17.16 40.72 92.94
C ALA A 191 15.80 41.18 92.36
N ASN A 192 14.82 40.26 92.47
CA ASN A 192 13.42 40.53 92.83
C ASN A 192 12.47 41.07 91.74
N ARG A 193 11.75 40.17 91.04
CA ARG A 193 10.28 40.01 91.05
C ARG A 193 9.85 38.95 90.02
#